data_AF-A0A1F5TH41-F1
#
_entry.id   AF-A0A1F5TH41-F1
#
_cell.length_a   1.000
_cell.length_b   1.000
_cell.length_c   1.000
_cell.angle_alpha   90.00
_cell.angle_beta   90.00
_cell.angle_gamma   90.00
#
_symmetry.space_group_name_H-M   'P 1'
#
loop_
_entity.id
_entity.type
_entity.pdbx_description
1 polymer ?
#
loop_
_entity_poly.entity_id
_entity_poly.type
_entity_poly.pdbx_seq_one_letter_code
_entity_poly.pdbx_strand_id
1 'polypeptide(L)'
;MSMMHYSKTEAFRFVYSLLLIFLFLLVAVAYFFVYRHLISQSDQSVTALTEPSISANSTLLLREDLARFLDVYFNQTDLTGEDKQRFVLAEYLRFAQYAAAADADQPLLARFVSVVEDVVAKYEAGEADFSVEEQLLAGIYQEVK
;
A
#
# COMPACT_ATOMS: atom_id res chain seq x y z
N MET A 1 32.06 56.81 25.47
CA MET A 1 30.88 56.15 26.08
C MET A 1 29.75 56.13 25.05
N SER A 2 29.72 55.14 24.16
CA SER A 2 28.55 54.81 23.32
C SER A 2 28.84 53.50 22.56
N MET A 3 28.65 52.36 23.23
CA MET A 3 28.78 51.03 22.61
C MET A 3 27.70 50.06 23.09
N MET A 4 26.61 50.55 23.69
CA MET A 4 25.51 49.71 24.18
C MET A 4 24.23 49.76 23.32
N HIS A 5 24.16 50.62 22.31
CA HIS A 5 22.94 50.79 21.53
C HIS A 5 22.84 49.90 20.27
N TYR A 6 23.96 49.45 19.70
CA TYR A 6 23.96 48.59 18.50
C TYR A 6 23.64 47.11 18.79
N SER A 7 23.94 46.63 20.00
CA SER A 7 23.70 45.23 20.39
C SER A 7 22.21 44.91 20.58
N LYS A 8 21.41 45.88 21.04
CA LYS A 8 19.99 45.65 21.38
C LYS A 8 19.13 45.45 20.11
N THR A 9 19.45 46.12 19.02
CA THR A 9 18.67 46.08 17.77
C THR A 9 18.91 44.77 17.00
N GLU A 10 20.15 44.27 16.98
CA GLU A 10 20.51 42.96 16.43
C GLU A 10 19.85 41.82 17.21
N ALA A 11 19.94 41.88 18.55
CA ALA A 11 19.30 40.90 19.43
C ALA A 11 17.77 40.89 19.27
N PHE A 12 17.14 42.06 19.12
CA PHE A 12 15.70 42.18 18.90
C PHE A 12 15.27 41.56 17.56
N ARG A 13 16.04 41.77 16.48
CA ARG A 13 15.79 41.15 15.18
C ARG A 13 15.91 39.63 15.25
N PHE A 14 16.94 39.11 15.94
CA PHE A 14 17.13 37.68 16.12
C PHE A 14 15.98 37.02 16.89
N VAL A 15 15.55 37.64 18.00
CA VAL A 15 14.40 37.17 18.79
C VAL A 15 13.12 37.23 17.96
N TYR A 16 12.91 38.30 17.18
CA TYR A 16 11.74 38.44 16.32
C TYR A 16 11.69 37.36 15.22
N SER A 17 12.82 37.07 14.58
CA SER A 17 12.92 35.98 13.60
C SER A 17 12.64 34.61 14.21
N LEU A 18 13.18 34.32 15.41
CA LEU A 18 12.87 33.09 16.15
C LEU A 18 11.38 32.96 16.46
N LEU A 19 10.75 34.07 16.84
CA LEU A 19 9.32 34.10 17.17
C LEU A 19 8.46 33.87 15.93
N LEU A 20 8.84 34.41 14.77
CA LEU A 20 8.18 34.13 13.49
C LEU A 20 8.31 32.66 13.07
N ILE A 21 9.50 32.06 13.22
CA ILE A 21 9.73 30.64 12.91
C ILE A 21 8.86 29.77 13.81
N PHE A 22 8.84 30.07 15.11
CA PHE A 22 8.02 29.33 16.08
C PHE A 22 6.53 29.43 15.76
N LEU A 23 6.06 30.63 15.40
CA LEU A 23 4.66 30.86 15.04
C LEU A 23 4.28 30.14 13.73
N PHE A 24 5.18 30.13 12.74
CA PHE A 24 5.01 29.34 11.53
C PHE A 24 4.91 27.84 11.83
N LEU A 25 5.75 27.34 12.74
CA LEU A 25 5.78 25.93 13.13
C LEU A 25 4.47 25.54 13.84
N LEU A 26 3.94 26.40 14.71
CA LEU A 26 2.64 26.20 15.34
C LEU A 26 1.50 26.14 14.31
N VAL A 27 1.50 27.03 13.32
CA VAL A 27 0.50 27.03 12.24
C VAL A 27 0.61 25.76 11.39
N ALA A 28 1.82 25.32 11.06
CA ALA A 28 2.04 24.10 10.29
C ALA A 28 1.55 22.84 11.04
N VAL A 29 1.81 22.75 12.33
CA VAL A 29 1.32 21.64 13.18
C VAL A 29 -0.21 21.68 13.28
N ALA A 30 -0.80 22.85 13.51
CA ALA A 30 -2.27 23.00 13.54
C ALA A 30 -2.90 22.59 12.20
N TYR A 31 -2.31 23.02 11.09
CA TYR A 31 -2.77 22.63 9.75
C TYR A 31 -2.66 21.12 9.53
N PHE A 32 -1.56 20.49 9.95
CA PHE A 32 -1.39 19.05 9.86
C PHE A 32 -2.45 18.28 10.67
N PHE A 33 -2.78 18.73 11.89
CA PHE A 33 -3.84 18.13 12.70
C PHE A 33 -5.22 18.28 12.06
N VAL A 34 -5.54 19.46 11.53
CA VAL A 34 -6.80 19.71 10.81
C VAL A 34 -6.87 18.85 9.54
N TYR A 35 -5.80 18.82 8.74
CA TYR A 35 -5.72 18.01 7.52
C TYR A 35 -5.89 16.50 7.81
N ARG A 36 -5.20 15.99 8.84
CA ARG A 36 -5.33 14.59 9.27
C ARG A 36 -6.75 14.27 9.78
N HIS A 37 -7.37 15.20 10.52
CA HIS A 37 -8.73 15.02 11.01
C HIS A 37 -9.75 15.03 9.87
N LEU A 38 -9.57 15.91 8.87
CA LEU A 38 -10.43 15.96 7.68
C LEU A 38 -10.27 14.73 6.79
N ILE A 39 -9.05 14.22 6.58
CA ILE A 39 -8.82 12.98 5.81
C ILE A 39 -9.41 11.76 6.52
N SER A 40 -9.36 11.72 7.85
CA SER A 40 -10.00 10.65 8.63
C SER A 40 -11.52 10.63 8.49
N GLN A 41 -12.15 11.69 7.95
CA GLN A 41 -13.59 11.80 7.72
C GLN A 41 -13.97 11.84 6.23
N SER A 42 -13.03 12.08 5.32
CA SER A 42 -13.30 12.00 3.89
C SER A 42 -13.16 10.54 3.44
N ASP A 43 -14.30 9.87 3.26
CA ASP A 43 -14.38 8.75 2.33
C ASP A 43 -13.63 9.10 1.05
N GLN A 44 -12.71 8.21 0.68
CA GLN A 44 -11.96 8.13 -0.57
C GLN A 44 -12.33 9.20 -1.60
N SER A 45 -11.63 10.33 -1.59
CA SER A 45 -11.50 11.12 -2.82
C SER A 45 -10.54 10.37 -3.74
N VAL A 46 -11.08 9.33 -4.39
CA VAL A 46 -10.50 8.71 -5.57
C VAL A 46 -10.20 9.86 -6.51
N THR A 47 -8.93 10.23 -6.60
CA THR A 47 -8.47 11.06 -7.70
C THR A 47 -8.64 10.16 -8.90
N ALA A 48 -9.72 10.37 -9.65
CA ALA A 48 -10.00 9.69 -10.90
C ALA A 48 -8.89 10.06 -11.89
N LEU A 49 -7.75 9.38 -11.77
CA LEU A 49 -6.84 9.15 -12.86
C LEU A 49 -7.70 8.45 -13.90
N THR A 50 -7.93 9.14 -15.02
CA THR A 50 -8.66 8.64 -16.17
C THR A 50 -8.31 7.17 -16.41
N GLU A 51 -9.30 6.28 -16.22
CA GLU A 51 -9.12 4.87 -16.54
C GLU A 51 -8.63 4.76 -17.98
N PRO A 52 -7.45 4.18 -18.24
CA PRO A 52 -7.15 3.75 -19.59
C PRO A 52 -8.22 2.71 -19.91
N SER A 53 -8.94 2.91 -21.01
CA SER A 53 -9.91 1.94 -21.51
C SER A 53 -9.29 0.54 -21.46
N ILE A 54 -9.86 -0.33 -20.64
CA ILE A 54 -9.45 -1.71 -20.44
C ILE A 54 -9.56 -2.42 -21.78
N SER A 55 -8.42 -2.50 -22.46
CA SER A 55 -8.21 -3.27 -23.69
C SER A 55 -8.30 -4.76 -23.33
N ALA A 56 -8.75 -5.61 -24.26
CA ALA A 56 -8.70 -7.07 -24.12
C ALA A 56 -7.30 -7.63 -23.80
N ASN A 57 -6.23 -6.83 -23.98
CA ASN A 57 -4.90 -7.14 -23.47
C ASN A 57 -4.82 -7.22 -21.93
N SER A 58 -5.64 -6.47 -21.20
CA SER A 58 -5.62 -6.45 -19.73
C SER A 58 -6.17 -7.73 -19.08
N THR A 59 -7.12 -8.41 -19.72
CA THR A 59 -7.62 -9.74 -19.31
C THR A 59 -6.56 -10.82 -19.45
N LEU A 60 -5.87 -10.83 -20.60
CA LEU A 60 -4.72 -11.71 -20.86
C LEU A 60 -3.61 -11.48 -19.83
N LEU A 61 -3.34 -10.22 -19.47
CA LEU A 61 -2.35 -9.87 -18.45
C LEU A 61 -2.74 -10.39 -17.05
N LEU A 62 -4.02 -10.36 -16.65
CA LEU A 62 -4.43 -10.85 -15.33
C LEU A 62 -4.23 -12.36 -15.17
N ARG A 63 -4.71 -13.16 -16.12
CA ARG A 63 -4.52 -14.63 -16.07
C ARG A 63 -3.05 -15.01 -16.12
N GLU A 64 -2.26 -14.33 -16.96
CA GLU A 64 -0.81 -14.54 -17.04
C GLU A 64 -0.09 -14.11 -15.75
N ASP A 65 -0.50 -13.00 -15.13
CA ASP A 65 0.07 -12.54 -13.85
C ASP A 65 -0.28 -13.49 -12.71
N LEU A 66 -1.52 -13.99 -12.64
CA LEU A 66 -1.94 -15.01 -11.67
C LEU A 66 -1.16 -16.31 -11.87
N ALA A 67 -1.05 -16.78 -13.12
CA ALA A 67 -0.27 -17.97 -13.45
C ALA A 67 1.19 -17.81 -13.02
N ARG A 68 1.80 -16.65 -13.26
CA ARG A 68 3.18 -16.35 -12.86
C ARG A 68 3.34 -16.35 -11.34
N PHE A 69 2.42 -15.73 -10.61
CA PHE A 69 2.44 -15.74 -9.15
C PHE A 69 2.38 -17.17 -8.62
N LEU A 70 1.42 -17.98 -9.10
CA LEU A 70 1.21 -19.34 -8.64
C LEU A 70 2.39 -20.26 -9.01
N ASP A 71 2.98 -20.06 -10.18
CA ASP A 71 4.18 -20.78 -10.60
C ASP A 71 5.35 -20.53 -9.63
N VAL A 72 5.55 -19.27 -9.23
CA VAL A 72 6.57 -18.89 -8.24
C VAL A 72 6.21 -19.44 -6.85
N TYR A 73 4.95 -19.35 -6.43
CA TYR A 73 4.48 -19.82 -5.13
C TYR A 73 4.69 -21.33 -4.92
N PHE A 74 4.43 -22.14 -5.96
CA PHE A 74 4.54 -23.61 -5.87
C PHE A 74 5.94 -24.15 -6.19
N ASN A 75 6.72 -23.48 -7.04
CA ASN A 75 8.00 -24.02 -7.51
C ASN A 75 9.24 -23.46 -6.78
N GLN A 76 9.07 -22.54 -5.83
CA GLN A 76 10.16 -22.04 -4.99
C GLN A 76 10.63 -23.12 -4.00
N THR A 77 11.74 -23.75 -4.31
CA THR A 77 12.31 -24.87 -3.54
C THR A 77 13.26 -24.41 -2.42
N ASP A 78 13.73 -23.15 -2.46
CA ASP A 78 14.82 -22.65 -1.59
C ASP A 78 14.42 -21.50 -0.64
N LEU A 79 13.13 -21.20 -0.47
CA LEU A 79 12.70 -20.11 0.40
C LEU A 79 12.40 -20.57 1.84
N THR A 80 12.78 -19.74 2.81
CA THR A 80 12.30 -19.90 4.19
C THR A 80 10.82 -19.53 4.28
N GLY A 81 10.13 -19.98 5.34
CA GLY A 81 8.73 -19.59 5.56
C GLY A 81 8.52 -18.08 5.64
N GLU A 82 9.48 -17.35 6.20
CA GLU A 82 9.47 -15.88 6.26
C GLU A 82 9.61 -15.23 4.87
N ASP A 83 10.44 -15.81 4.00
CA ASP A 83 10.60 -15.31 2.61
C ASP A 83 9.34 -15.58 1.78
N LYS A 84 8.72 -16.75 1.97
CA LYS A 84 7.43 -17.10 1.33
C LYS A 84 6.33 -16.15 1.80
N GLN A 85 6.28 -15.83 3.09
CA GLN A 85 5.35 -14.83 3.65
C GLN A 85 5.54 -13.44 3.02
N ARG A 86 6.79 -12.95 2.95
CA ARG A 86 7.09 -11.64 2.33
C ARG A 86 6.69 -11.58 0.87
N PHE A 87 6.95 -12.65 0.12
CA PHE A 87 6.55 -12.77 -1.28
C PHE A 87 5.03 -12.68 -1.43
N VAL A 88 4.29 -13.49 -0.66
CA VAL A 88 2.82 -13.53 -0.71
C VAL A 88 2.22 -12.15 -0.39
N LEU A 89 2.72 -11.47 0.64
CA LEU A 89 2.22 -10.16 1.05
C LEU A 89 2.47 -9.08 -0.02
N ALA A 90 3.65 -9.07 -0.63
CA ALA A 90 4.00 -8.10 -1.68
C ALA A 90 3.11 -8.28 -2.92
N GLU A 91 2.88 -9.52 -3.32
CA GLU A 91 2.06 -9.86 -4.50
C GLU A 91 0.56 -9.66 -4.24
N TYR A 92 0.08 -9.95 -3.03
CA TYR A 92 -1.30 -9.64 -2.62
C TYR A 92 -1.63 -8.16 -2.83
N LEU A 93 -0.77 -7.25 -2.35
CA LEU A 93 -0.98 -5.81 -2.51
C LEU A 93 -0.99 -5.39 -3.98
N ARG A 94 -0.23 -6.09 -4.83
CA ARG A 94 -0.24 -5.89 -6.28
C ARG A 94 -1.58 -6.32 -6.88
N PHE A 95 -2.09 -7.51 -6.53
CA PHE A 95 -3.36 -8.02 -7.06
C PHE A 95 -4.60 -7.29 -6.52
N ALA A 96 -4.58 -6.83 -5.26
CA ALA A 96 -5.66 -6.00 -4.69
C ALA A 96 -5.88 -4.70 -5.47
N GLN A 97 -4.86 -4.19 -6.16
CA GLN A 97 -4.95 -3.00 -7.01
C GLN A 97 -5.57 -3.26 -8.39
N TYR A 98 -5.78 -4.52 -8.81
CA TYR A 98 -6.42 -4.84 -10.10
C TYR A 98 -7.94 -4.58 -10.13
N ALA A 99 -8.50 -3.97 -9.06
CA ALA A 99 -9.92 -3.68 -8.88
C ALA A 99 -10.55 -2.73 -9.93
N ALA A 100 -9.79 -2.19 -10.87
CA ALA A 100 -10.32 -1.31 -11.93
C ALA A 100 -10.77 -2.06 -13.20
N ALA A 101 -10.41 -3.34 -13.39
CA ALA A 101 -10.72 -4.04 -14.65
C ALA A 101 -12.17 -4.58 -14.68
N ALA A 102 -13.07 -3.93 -15.41
CA ALA A 102 -14.41 -4.45 -15.70
C ALA A 102 -14.30 -5.67 -16.64
N ASP A 103 -14.02 -6.84 -16.08
CA ASP A 103 -13.61 -8.01 -16.86
C ASP A 103 -14.26 -9.32 -16.39
N ALA A 104 -14.35 -10.29 -17.31
CA ALA A 104 -14.99 -11.59 -17.07
C ALA A 104 -14.30 -12.42 -15.97
N ASP A 105 -13.04 -12.11 -15.67
CA ASP A 105 -12.21 -12.79 -14.67
C ASP A 105 -12.27 -12.14 -13.27
N GLN A 106 -13.14 -11.15 -13.05
CA GLN A 106 -13.40 -10.59 -11.72
C GLN A 106 -13.74 -11.65 -10.65
N PRO A 107 -14.57 -12.68 -10.92
CA PRO A 107 -14.82 -13.75 -9.94
C PRO A 107 -13.57 -14.57 -9.61
N LEU A 108 -12.69 -14.79 -10.59
CA LEU A 108 -11.43 -15.50 -10.42
C LEU A 108 -10.46 -14.69 -9.57
N LEU A 109 -10.32 -13.39 -9.86
CA LEU A 109 -9.50 -12.46 -9.08
C LEU A 109 -10.02 -12.36 -7.64
N ALA A 110 -11.33 -12.20 -7.44
CA ALA A 110 -11.92 -12.12 -6.11
C ALA A 110 -11.67 -13.42 -5.30
N ARG A 111 -11.80 -14.59 -5.93
CA ARG A 111 -11.50 -15.87 -5.29
C ARG A 111 -10.01 -15.99 -4.93
N PHE A 112 -9.13 -15.60 -5.84
CA PHE A 112 -7.69 -15.60 -5.59
C PHE A 112 -7.30 -14.68 -4.42
N VAL A 113 -7.76 -13.42 -4.45
CA VAL A 113 -7.47 -12.42 -3.42
C VAL A 113 -7.96 -12.90 -2.06
N SER A 114 -9.18 -13.46 -1.98
CA SER A 114 -9.71 -14.03 -0.73
C SER A 114 -8.83 -15.16 -0.18
N VAL A 115 -8.38 -16.09 -1.02
CA VAL A 115 -7.52 -17.20 -0.56
C VAL A 115 -6.16 -16.69 -0.09
N VAL A 116 -5.61 -15.69 -0.78
CA VAL A 116 -4.33 -15.07 -0.38
C VAL A 116 -4.46 -14.26 0.92
N GLU A 117 -5.60 -13.61 1.16
CA GLU A 117 -5.91 -12.97 2.45
C GLU A 117 -5.90 -13.97 3.60
N ASP A 118 -6.51 -15.14 3.41
CA ASP A 118 -6.50 -16.21 4.42
C ASP A 118 -5.08 -16.70 4.71
N VAL A 119 -4.24 -16.85 3.67
CA VAL A 119 -2.81 -17.19 3.83
C VAL A 119 -2.08 -16.13 4.65
N VAL A 120 -2.30 -14.84 4.36
CA VAL A 120 -1.68 -13.73 5.10
C VAL A 120 -2.14 -13.74 6.56
N ALA A 121 -3.43 -13.89 6.82
CA ALA A 121 -3.98 -13.95 8.18
C ALA A 121 -3.39 -15.12 8.98
N LYS A 122 -3.21 -16.29 8.35
CA LYS A 122 -2.55 -17.44 8.98
C LYS A 122 -1.08 -17.19 9.29
N TYR A 123 -0.35 -16.53 8.40
CA TYR A 123 1.02 -16.11 8.68
C TYR A 123 1.09 -15.15 9.88
N GLU A 124 0.17 -14.17 9.98
CA GLU A 124 0.10 -13.25 11.12
C GLU A 124 -0.26 -13.94 12.43
N ALA A 125 -1.10 -14.97 12.36
CA ALA A 125 -1.46 -15.82 13.50
C ALA A 125 -0.36 -16.81 13.91
N GLY A 126 0.72 -16.93 13.13
CA GLY A 126 1.80 -17.90 13.37
C GLY A 126 1.37 -19.35 13.14
N GLU A 127 0.36 -19.57 12.28
CA GLU A 127 -0.07 -20.90 11.90
C GLU A 127 0.95 -21.57 10.95
N ALA A 128 1.01 -22.91 11.01
CA ALA A 128 1.92 -23.71 10.20
C ALA A 128 1.20 -24.58 9.16
N ASP A 129 -0.14 -24.69 9.24
CA ASP A 129 -0.94 -25.50 8.32
C ASP A 129 -1.65 -24.61 7.30
N PHE A 130 -1.17 -24.69 6.06
CA PHE A 130 -1.71 -23.98 4.89
C PHE A 130 -2.37 -24.94 3.89
N SER A 131 -2.64 -26.19 4.28
CA SER A 131 -3.05 -27.24 3.35
C SER A 131 -4.35 -26.95 2.61
N VAL A 132 -5.29 -26.24 3.25
CA VAL A 132 -6.56 -25.82 2.64
C VAL A 132 -6.31 -24.74 1.60
N GLU A 133 -5.54 -23.71 1.96
CA GLU A 133 -5.23 -22.59 1.07
C GLU A 133 -4.38 -23.07 -0.12
N GLU A 134 -3.42 -23.96 0.11
CA GLU A 134 -2.62 -24.58 -0.96
C GLU A 134 -3.49 -25.38 -1.93
N GLN A 135 -4.49 -26.12 -1.45
CA GLN A 135 -5.44 -26.81 -2.33
C GLN A 135 -6.29 -25.82 -3.15
N LEU A 136 -6.74 -24.73 -2.53
CA LEU A 136 -7.53 -23.70 -3.21
C LEU A 136 -6.69 -22.96 -4.26
N LEU A 137 -5.44 -22.58 -3.93
CA LEU A 137 -4.50 -21.96 -4.86
C LEU A 137 -4.11 -22.92 -6.00
N ALA A 138 -3.95 -24.21 -5.72
CA ALA A 138 -3.68 -25.21 -6.74
C ALA A 138 -4.87 -25.37 -7.71
N GLY A 139 -6.10 -25.31 -7.20
CA GLY A 139 -7.31 -25.29 -8.03
C GLY A 139 -7.37 -24.08 -8.95
N ILE A 140 -7.03 -22.89 -8.43
CA ILE A 140 -6.91 -21.66 -9.23
C ILE A 140 -5.81 -21.82 -10.30
N TYR A 141 -4.66 -22.41 -9.93
CA TYR A 141 -3.54 -22.58 -10.85
C TYR A 141 -3.89 -23.46 -12.07
N GLN A 142 -4.72 -24.49 -11.88
CA GLN A 142 -5.24 -25.31 -12.99
C GLN A 142 -6.22 -24.56 -13.89
N GLU A 143 -6.92 -23.54 -13.38
CA GLU A 143 -7.90 -22.75 -14.17
C GLU A 143 -7.22 -21.67 -15.02
N VAL A 144 -6.03 -21.23 -14.63
CA VAL A 144 -5.25 -20.18 -15.33
C VAL A 144 -4.12 -20.73 -16.21
N LYS A 145 -3.89 -22.04 -16.19
CA LYS A 145 -2.88 -22.73 -17.00
C LYS A 145 -3.50 -23.34 -18.25
#